data_AF-A0A291TFB7-F1
#
_entry.id   AF-A0A291TFB7-F1
#
_cell.length_a   1.000
_cell.length_b   1.000
_cell.length_c   1.000
_cell.angle_alpha   90.00
_cell.angle_beta   90.00
_cell.angle_gamma   90.00
#
_symmetry.space_group_name_H-M   'P 1'
#
loop_
_entity.id
_entity.type
_entity.pdbx_description
1 polymer ?
#
loop_
_entity_poly.entity_id
_entity_poly.type
_entity_poly.pdbx_seq_one_letter_code
_entity_poly.pdbx_strand_id
1 'polypeptide(L)' 'MSGKTPEWIRAELIKCGYSQAAWARAKGLHPRAVQRCIKHYAPARGISPKRRESRAIMALLSESLGIDLLGGNQ' A
#
# COMPACT_ATOMS: atom_id res chain seq x y z
N MET A 1 6.40 -4.24 -18.16
CA MET A 1 6.06 -3.06 -17.33
C MET A 1 5.33 -3.53 -16.07
N SER A 2 6.06 -3.89 -15.02
CA SER A 2 5.45 -4.42 -13.79
C SER A 2 5.03 -3.27 -12.86
N GLY A 3 4.05 -2.48 -13.30
CA GLY A 3 3.57 -1.34 -12.55
C GLY A 3 2.63 -1.79 -11.45
N LYS A 4 3.12 -1.93 -10.21
CA LYS A 4 2.24 -2.08 -9.03
C LYS A 4 1.50 -0.75 -8.81
N THR A 5 0.46 -0.51 -9.61
CA THR A 5 -0.33 0.72 -9.60
C THR A 5 -1.22 0.80 -8.35
N PRO A 6 -1.77 1.98 -8.02
CA PRO A 6 -2.74 2.10 -6.93
C PRO A 6 -3.94 1.16 -7.06
N GLU A 7 -4.40 0.94 -8.30
CA GLU A 7 -5.53 0.06 -8.60
C GLU A 7 -5.16 -1.41 -8.43
N TRP A 8 -3.96 -1.79 -8.86
CA TRP A 8 -3.43 -3.14 -8.66
C TRP A 8 -3.33 -3.48 -7.16
N ILE A 9 -2.79 -2.57 -6.34
CA ILE A 9 -2.71 -2.77 -4.88
C ILE A 9 -4.10 -2.97 -4.26
N ARG A 10 -5.11 -2.22 -4.73
CA ARG A 10 -6.49 -2.40 -4.25
C ARG A 10 -7.07 -3.75 -4.69
N ALA A 11 -6.78 -4.20 -5.90
CA ALA A 11 -7.22 -5.50 -6.39
C ALA A 11 -6.60 -6.65 -5.56
N GLU A 12 -5.32 -6.56 -5.21
CA GLU A 12 -4.66 -7.55 -4.35
C GLU A 12 -5.27 -7.59 -2.96
N LEU A 13 -5.59 -6.44 -2.35
CA LEU A 13 -6.31 -6.40 -1.07
C LEU A 13 -7.66 -7.13 -1.16
N ILE A 14 -8.40 -6.92 -2.27
CA ILE A 14 -9.68 -7.57 -2.50
C ILE A 14 -9.50 -9.10 -2.63
N LYS A 15 -8.44 -9.57 -3.30
CA LYS A 15 -8.10 -11.00 -3.37
C LYS A 15 -7.80 -11.60 -2.00
N CYS A 16 -7.20 -10.82 -1.10
CA CYS A 16 -7.01 -11.20 0.30
C CYS A 16 -8.30 -11.10 1.15
N GLY A 17 -9.44 -10.78 0.56
CA GLY A 17 -10.74 -10.67 1.25
C GLY A 17 -10.95 -9.33 1.97
N TYR A 18 -10.09 -8.33 1.75
CA TYR A 18 -10.22 -7.02 2.37
C TYR A 18 -10.50 -5.91 1.35
N SER A 19 -11.47 -5.04 1.65
CA SER A 19 -11.49 -3.73 1.00
C SER A 19 -10.39 -2.84 1.59
N GLN A 20 -9.90 -1.85 0.84
CA GLN A 20 -8.91 -0.88 1.32
C GLN A 20 -9.32 -0.24 2.66
N ALA A 21 -10.60 0.09 2.83
CA ALA A 21 -11.12 0.68 4.06
C ALA A 21 -11.21 -0.36 5.19
N ALA A 22 -11.62 -1.59 4.90
CA ALA A 22 -11.66 -2.67 5.89
C ALA A 22 -10.25 -3.02 6.38
N TRP A 23 -9.28 -3.14 5.48
CA TRP A 23 -7.88 -3.36 5.82
C TRP A 23 -7.32 -2.22 6.70
N ALA A 24 -7.59 -0.96 6.32
CA ALA A 24 -7.16 0.19 7.11
C ALA A 24 -7.71 0.12 8.54
N ARG A 25 -9.01 -0.14 8.71
CA ARG A 25 -9.65 -0.27 10.02
C ARG A 25 -9.08 -1.45 10.82
N ALA A 26 -8.86 -2.60 10.18
CA ALA A 26 -8.29 -3.78 10.83
C ALA A 26 -6.87 -3.53 11.37
N LYS A 27 -6.12 -2.62 10.75
CA LYS A 27 -4.78 -2.19 11.21
C LYS A 27 -4.80 -0.95 12.11
N GLY A 28 -5.98 -0.45 12.49
CA GLY A 28 -6.11 0.78 13.30
C GLY A 28 -5.74 2.08 12.55
N LEU A 29 -5.71 2.04 11.23
CA LEU A 29 -5.32 3.16 10.36
C LEU A 29 -6.53 3.89 9.79
N HIS A 30 -6.37 5.18 9.51
CA HIS A 30 -7.43 5.97 8.88
C HIS A 30 -7.55 5.65 7.37
N PRO A 31 -8.74 5.26 6.84
CA PRO A 31 -8.92 4.86 5.44
C PRO A 31 -8.44 5.90 4.42
N ARG A 32 -8.65 7.20 4.70
CA ARG A 32 -8.18 8.28 3.82
C ARG A 32 -6.65 8.39 3.79
N ALA A 33 -5.98 8.12 4.91
CA ALA A 33 -4.51 8.14 4.97
C ALA A 33 -3.94 6.99 4.13
N VAL A 34 -4.52 5.79 4.25
CA VAL A 34 -4.15 4.64 3.42
C VAL A 34 -4.40 4.91 1.93
N GLN A 35 -5.58 5.44 1.58
CA GLN A 35 -5.90 5.81 0.19
C GLN A 35 -4.87 6.79 -0.39
N ARG A 36 -4.51 7.82 0.37
CA ARG A 36 -3.53 8.83 -0.04
C ARG A 36 -2.14 8.21 -0.20
N CYS A 37 -1.73 7.33 0.70
CA CYS A 37 -0.45 6.64 0.62
C CYS A 37 -0.36 5.74 -0.61
N ILE A 38 -1.35 4.89 -0.84
CA ILE A 38 -1.41 4.03 -2.03
C ILE A 38 -1.39 4.87 -3.31
N LYS A 39 -2.18 5.96 -3.37
CA LYS A 39 -2.22 6.83 -4.55
C LYS A 39 -0.89 7.54 -4.82
N HIS A 40 -0.17 7.97 -3.79
CA HIS A 40 1.07 8.75 -3.97
C HIS A 40 2.33 7.90 -4.08
N TYR A 41 2.40 6.80 -3.33
CA TYR A 41 3.62 6.02 -3.14
C TYR A 41 3.56 4.63 -3.78
N ALA A 42 2.51 4.32 -4.56
CA ALA A 42 2.49 3.10 -5.36
C ALA A 42 3.81 2.95 -6.16
N PRO A 43 4.43 1.76 -6.18
CA PRO A 43 5.73 1.54 -6.85
C PRO A 43 5.76 2.02 -8.30
N ALA A 44 4.64 1.91 -9.01
CA ALA A 44 4.50 2.42 -10.38
C ALA A 44 4.81 3.93 -10.54
N ARG A 45 4.77 4.72 -9.45
CA ARG A 45 5.08 6.15 -9.48
C ARG A 45 6.57 6.44 -9.22
N GLY A 46 7.34 5.46 -8.74
CA GLY A 46 8.75 5.66 -8.39
C GLY A 46 8.97 6.65 -7.23
N ILE A 47 7.94 6.92 -6.42
CA ILE A 47 8.02 7.87 -5.30
C ILE A 47 8.07 7.10 -3.98
N SER A 48 9.17 7.20 -3.27
CA SER A 48 9.31 6.60 -1.93
C SER A 48 8.70 7.49 -0.84
N PRO A 49 8.01 6.92 0.16
CA PRO A 49 7.49 7.68 1.29
C PRO A 49 8.62 8.22 2.18
N LYS A 50 8.66 9.55 2.35
CA LYS A 50 9.59 10.25 3.26
C LYS A 50 9.09 10.32 4.71
N ARG A 51 7.78 10.37 4.91
CA ARG A 51 7.16 10.45 6.24
C ARG A 51 7.11 9.08 6.90
N ARG A 52 7.40 9.02 8.20
CA ARG A 52 7.38 7.79 9.01
C ARG A 52 6.04 7.07 8.93
N GLU A 53 4.93 7.81 9.03
CA GLU A 53 3.58 7.24 8.91
C GLU A 53 3.32 6.62 7.55
N SER A 54 3.63 7.34 6.46
CA SER A 54 3.43 6.82 5.10
C SER A 54 4.28 5.60 4.81
N ARG A 55 5.52 5.56 5.33
CA ARG A 55 6.40 4.39 5.23
C ARG A 55 5.82 3.20 6.01
N ALA A 56 5.33 3.43 7.22
CA ALA A 56 4.71 2.38 8.04
C ALA A 56 3.46 1.80 7.35
N ILE A 57 2.60 2.63 6.76
CA ILE A 57 1.41 2.18 6.02
C ILE A 57 1.81 1.29 4.83
N MET A 58 2.79 1.72 4.03
CA MET A 58 3.25 0.97 2.86
C MET A 58 3.99 -0.32 3.25
N ALA A 59 4.74 -0.32 4.35
CA ALA A 59 5.37 -1.52 4.93
C ALA A 59 4.31 -2.54 5.37
N LEU A 60 3.31 -2.10 6.13
CA LEU A 60 2.20 -2.97 6.56
C LEU A 60 1.41 -3.55 5.38
N LEU A 61 1.22 -2.77 4.32
CA LEU A 61 0.61 -3.26 3.07
C LEU A 61 1.49 -4.32 2.42
N SER A 62 2.80 -4.09 2.37
CA SER A 62 3.79 -5.02 1.83
C SER A 62 3.76 -6.36 2.57
N GLU A 63 3.73 -6.32 3.91
CA GLU A 63 3.61 -7.50 4.76
C GLU A 63 2.26 -8.20 4.60
N SER A 64 1.16 -7.45 4.57
CA SER A 64 -0.19 -8.03 4.46
C SER A 64 -0.43 -8.71 3.12
N LEU A 65 0.18 -8.19 2.05
CA LEU A 65 0.05 -8.72 0.70
C LEU A 65 1.17 -9.71 0.34
N GLY A 66 2.22 -9.82 1.17
CA GLY A 66 3.40 -10.65 0.88
C GLY A 66 4.20 -10.18 -0.34
N ILE A 67 4.15 -8.88 -0.66
CA ILE A 67 4.69 -8.30 -1.89
C ILE A 67 5.53 -7.07 -1.55
N ASP A 68 6.73 -6.92 -2.13
CA ASP A 68 7.51 -5.69 -1.97
C ASP A 68 6.84 -4.49 -2.67
N LEU A 69 6.36 -3.55 -1.84
CA LEU A 69 5.74 -2.29 -2.24
C LEU A 69 6.61 -1.06 -1.93
N LEU A 70 7.72 -1.24 -1.21
CA LEU A 70 8.61 -0.14 -0.87
C LEU A 70 9.80 -0.01 -1.83
N GLY A 71 9.95 -0.94 -2.77
CA GLY A 71 11.11 -0.98 -3.66
C GLY A 71 12.38 -1.38 -2.91
N GLY A 72 12.23 -2.21 -1.87
CA GLY A 72 13.35 -2.68 -1.07
C GLY A 72 14.06 -3.83 -1.76
N ASN A 73 15.07 -3.48 -2.56
CA ASN A 73 16.19 -4.31 -3.04
C ASN A 73 15.97 -5.05 -4.39
N GLN A 74 16.56 -4.51 -5.47
CA GLN A 74 17.93 -4.89 -5.86
C GLN A 74 18.60 -3.73 -6.62
#